data_AF-A0A8B7NPX9-F1
#
_entry.id   AF-A0A8B7NPX9-F1
#
_cell.length_a   1.000
_cell.length_b   1.000
_cell.length_c   1.000
_cell.angle_alpha   90.00
_cell.angle_beta   90.00
_cell.angle_gamma   90.00
#
_symmetry.space_group_name_H-M   'P 1'
#
loop_
_entity.id
_entity.type
_entity.pdbx_description
1 polymer ?
#
loop_
_entity_poly.entity_id
_entity_poly.type
_entity_poly.pdbx_seq_one_letter_code
_entity_poly.pdbx_strand_id
1 'polypeptide(L)'
;MKFPQHSPCEKLSRPWSTTSVLRILVSLATLMPAVAAQMYERGSCPTYYSSILFTPEVMLDLISRGEQYLVMAAGTPTDTDTSCHALSFHKEQTYTYSYRDRRGVKKILSGTYVVNFPTQTSTGSIIINDFPHDVLGVDDSGPVTLQPVAYSNGITMLVSCTSYYFSYSRRFFVFLDDEANLNWVNPRDIAMDLRKNKYLPEEMNYKLVDQSCDVCKRTTGSCVDDSIVQPIRSLFNSIDN
;
A
#
# COMPACT_ATOMS: atom_id res chain seq x y z
N MET A 1 -3.99 -80.11 7.43
CA MET A 1 -4.15 -78.72 7.88
C MET A 1 -4.97 -77.98 6.82
N LYS A 2 -6.17 -77.49 7.17
CA LYS A 2 -7.10 -76.79 6.25
C LYS A 2 -7.09 -75.31 6.62
N PHE A 3 -6.87 -74.44 5.65
CA PHE A 3 -6.97 -72.99 5.82
C PHE A 3 -8.43 -72.53 5.69
N PRO A 4 -8.89 -71.56 6.50
CA PRO A 4 -10.23 -71.01 6.38
C PRO A 4 -10.35 -70.06 5.18
N GLN A 5 -11.41 -70.25 4.39
CA GLN A 5 -11.86 -69.32 3.35
C GLN A 5 -12.48 -68.08 4.01
N HIS A 6 -11.89 -66.90 3.76
CA HIS A 6 -12.52 -65.62 4.05
C HIS A 6 -13.32 -65.12 2.84
N SER A 7 -14.56 -64.70 3.10
CA SER A 7 -15.53 -64.15 2.16
C SER A 7 -15.05 -62.84 1.50
N PRO A 8 -15.56 -62.49 0.31
CA PRO A 8 -15.12 -61.31 -0.44
C PRO A 8 -15.58 -60.00 0.22
N CYS A 9 -14.67 -59.01 0.23
CA CYS A 9 -14.92 -57.64 0.66
C CYS A 9 -16.11 -57.01 -0.09
N GLU A 10 -17.12 -56.62 0.67
CA GLU A 10 -18.26 -55.83 0.22
C GLU A 10 -17.76 -54.44 -0.19
N LYS A 11 -17.85 -54.11 -1.49
CA LYS A 11 -17.52 -52.78 -2.00
C LYS A 11 -18.55 -51.78 -1.48
N LEU A 12 -18.15 -50.94 -0.53
CA LEU A 12 -18.90 -49.77 -0.07
C LEU A 12 -18.93 -48.68 -1.18
N SER A 13 -19.75 -48.87 -2.22
CA SER A 13 -20.10 -47.79 -3.13
C SER A 13 -21.22 -46.95 -2.49
N ARG A 14 -20.86 -46.02 -1.61
CA ARG A 14 -21.81 -44.98 -1.17
C ARG A 14 -21.91 -43.93 -2.29
N PRO A 15 -23.10 -43.71 -2.87
CA PRO A 15 -23.29 -42.59 -3.78
C PRO A 15 -23.17 -41.32 -2.94
N TRP A 16 -22.20 -40.46 -3.29
CA TRP A 16 -22.11 -39.14 -2.68
C TRP A 16 -23.37 -38.39 -3.10
N SER A 17 -24.27 -38.13 -2.16
CA SER A 17 -25.52 -37.45 -2.47
C SER A 17 -25.17 -36.07 -3.04
N THR A 18 -25.56 -35.84 -4.29
CA THR A 18 -25.35 -34.62 -5.07
C THR A 18 -25.77 -33.33 -4.33
N THR A 19 -26.65 -33.45 -3.35
CA THR A 19 -27.08 -32.40 -2.42
C THR A 19 -25.96 -31.81 -1.54
N SER A 20 -24.94 -32.59 -1.17
CA SER A 20 -23.85 -32.08 -0.33
C SER A 20 -22.86 -31.22 -1.11
N VAL A 21 -22.59 -31.58 -2.38
CA VAL A 21 -21.73 -30.80 -3.28
C VAL A 21 -22.37 -29.47 -3.65
N LEU A 22 -23.68 -29.46 -3.90
CA LEU A 22 -24.42 -28.25 -4.24
C LEU A 22 -24.42 -27.23 -3.08
N ARG A 23 -24.54 -27.69 -1.83
CA ARG A 23 -24.50 -26.79 -0.66
C ARG A 23 -23.14 -26.13 -0.49
N ILE A 24 -22.05 -26.88 -0.67
CA ILE A 24 -20.69 -26.33 -0.59
C ILE A 24 -20.45 -25.29 -1.70
N LEU A 25 -20.92 -25.55 -2.93
CA LEU A 25 -20.80 -24.60 -4.04
C LEU A 25 -21.61 -23.32 -3.82
N VAL A 26 -22.83 -23.40 -3.27
CA VAL A 26 -23.64 -22.23 -2.92
C VAL A 26 -23.01 -21.43 -1.78
N SER A 27 -22.43 -22.11 -0.78
CA SER A 27 -21.68 -21.45 0.30
C SER A 27 -20.41 -20.77 -0.20
N LEU A 28 -19.68 -21.38 -1.14
CA LEU A 28 -18.48 -20.78 -1.73
C LEU A 28 -18.86 -19.55 -2.60
N ALA A 29 -19.93 -19.66 -3.40
CA ALA A 29 -20.42 -18.59 -4.26
C ALA A 29 -20.99 -17.38 -3.48
N THR A 30 -21.46 -17.58 -2.24
CA THR A 30 -21.95 -16.50 -1.38
C THR A 30 -20.85 -15.82 -0.58
N LEU A 31 -19.69 -16.46 -0.40
CA LEU A 31 -18.53 -15.90 0.31
C LEU A 31 -17.57 -15.13 -0.60
N MET A 32 -17.48 -15.47 -1.89
CA MET A 32 -16.61 -14.78 -2.84
C MET A 32 -16.92 -13.29 -3.11
N PRO A 33 -18.19 -12.81 -3.12
CA PRO A 33 -18.48 -11.40 -3.40
C PRO A 33 -17.99 -10.45 -2.29
N ALA A 34 -18.00 -10.92 -1.03
CA ALA A 34 -17.69 -10.05 0.11
C ALA A 34 -16.20 -9.67 0.20
N VAL A 35 -15.30 -10.54 -0.29
CA VAL A 35 -13.86 -10.28 -0.25
C VAL A 35 -13.41 -9.45 -1.46
N ALA A 36 -14.00 -9.67 -2.64
CA ALA A 36 -13.73 -8.87 -3.83
C ALA A 36 -14.34 -7.45 -3.77
N ALA A 37 -15.45 -7.27 -3.04
CA ALA A 37 -16.11 -5.97 -2.88
C ALA A 37 -15.31 -4.95 -2.05
N GLN A 38 -14.24 -5.36 -1.36
CA GLN A 38 -13.40 -4.43 -0.58
C GLN A 38 -12.30 -3.77 -1.40
N MET A 39 -12.00 -4.26 -2.61
CA MET A 39 -10.91 -3.75 -3.44
C MET A 39 -11.36 -2.75 -4.52
N TYR A 40 -12.65 -2.77 -4.86
CA TYR A 40 -13.21 -1.96 -5.94
C TYR A 40 -14.53 -1.32 -5.51
N GLU A 41 -14.59 0.00 -5.61
CA GLU A 41 -15.79 0.79 -5.37
C GLU A 41 -16.57 0.96 -6.68
N ARG A 42 -17.90 1.11 -6.62
CA ARG A 42 -18.73 1.22 -7.83
C ARG A 42 -18.70 2.64 -8.40
N GLY A 43 -18.59 2.75 -9.72
CA GLY A 43 -18.62 4.02 -10.44
C GLY A 43 -17.24 4.45 -10.97
N SER A 44 -17.07 5.75 -11.20
CA SER A 44 -15.81 6.36 -11.62
C SER A 44 -15.03 6.91 -10.44
N CYS A 45 -13.72 7.10 -10.60
CA CYS A 45 -12.89 7.79 -9.62
C CYS A 45 -13.54 9.12 -9.21
N PRO A 46 -13.68 9.39 -7.90
CA PRO A 46 -14.24 10.64 -7.44
C PRO A 46 -13.31 11.80 -7.82
N THR A 47 -13.89 12.97 -8.07
CA THR A 47 -13.12 14.20 -8.17
C THR A 47 -12.64 14.57 -6.78
N TYR A 48 -11.32 14.55 -6.59
CA TYR A 48 -10.72 15.04 -5.35
C TYR A 48 -10.60 16.55 -5.43
N TYR A 49 -10.94 17.24 -4.34
CA TYR A 49 -10.67 18.66 -4.19
C TYR A 49 -9.44 18.79 -3.30
N SER A 50 -8.37 19.35 -3.84
CA SER A 50 -7.20 19.68 -3.05
C SER A 50 -7.58 20.77 -2.07
N SER A 51 -6.91 20.78 -0.91
CA SER A 51 -6.92 21.97 -0.05
C SER A 51 -6.63 23.22 -0.89
N ILE A 52 -7.26 24.35 -0.56
CA ILE A 52 -6.97 25.68 -1.17
C ILE A 52 -5.47 26.04 -1.11
N LEU A 53 -4.72 25.36 -0.24
CA LEU A 53 -3.29 25.50 -0.07
C LEU A 53 -2.47 24.86 -1.20
N PHE A 54 -3.06 24.01 -2.05
CA PHE A 54 -2.33 23.32 -3.11
C PHE A 54 -2.21 24.18 -4.36
N THR A 55 -1.25 25.10 -4.35
CA THR A 55 -0.91 26.00 -5.46
C THR A 55 0.19 25.41 -6.35
N PRO A 56 0.47 25.97 -7.53
CA PRO A 56 1.62 25.55 -8.34
C PRO A 56 2.94 25.62 -7.57
N GLU A 57 3.11 26.60 -6.67
CA GLU A 57 4.27 26.74 -5.80
C GLU A 57 4.40 25.56 -4.82
N VAL A 58 3.29 25.11 -4.21
CA VAL A 58 3.30 23.92 -3.34
C VAL A 58 3.63 22.65 -4.12
N MET A 59 3.19 22.56 -5.38
CA MET A 59 3.54 21.42 -6.22
C MET A 59 5.02 21.44 -6.63
N LEU A 60 5.58 22.61 -6.93
CA LEU A 60 7.03 22.77 -7.17
C LEU A 60 7.85 22.45 -5.92
N ASP A 61 7.37 22.92 -4.77
CA ASP A 61 7.96 22.63 -3.49
C ASP A 61 7.96 21.11 -3.23
N LEU A 62 6.82 20.43 -3.37
CA LEU A 62 6.72 18.97 -3.29
C LEU A 62 7.78 18.25 -4.15
N ILE A 63 7.97 18.71 -5.38
CA ILE A 63 8.93 18.14 -6.34
C ILE A 63 10.38 18.44 -5.95
N SER A 64 10.64 19.57 -5.29
CA SER A 64 12.00 20.02 -4.95
C SER A 64 12.43 19.69 -3.52
N ARG A 65 11.50 19.21 -2.69
CA ARG A 65 11.67 18.94 -1.26
C ARG A 65 12.64 17.79 -0.94
N GLY A 66 12.96 16.96 -1.92
CA GLY A 66 13.87 15.82 -1.75
C GLY A 66 13.15 14.53 -1.36
N GLU A 67 13.75 13.76 -0.45
CA GLU A 67 13.24 12.45 -0.04
C GLU A 67 12.05 12.58 0.94
N GLN A 68 10.97 11.87 0.64
CA GLN A 68 9.72 11.85 1.42
C GLN A 68 9.39 10.41 1.82
N TYR A 69 9.06 10.21 3.09
CA TYR A 69 8.86 8.89 3.69
C TYR A 69 7.37 8.57 3.81
N LEU A 70 6.95 7.46 3.22
CA LEU A 70 5.56 7.00 3.32
C LEU A 70 5.31 6.45 4.73
N VAL A 71 4.47 7.11 5.51
CA VAL A 71 4.16 6.70 6.90
C VAL A 71 2.80 6.01 7.03
N MET A 72 1.90 6.26 6.10
CA MET A 72 0.57 5.65 6.10
C MET A 72 0.07 5.42 4.69
N ALA A 73 -0.55 4.27 4.46
CA ALA A 73 -1.31 3.97 3.25
C ALA A 73 -2.74 3.54 3.63
N ALA A 74 -3.73 3.91 2.84
CA ALA A 74 -5.13 3.54 3.07
C ALA A 74 -5.83 3.16 1.76
N GLY A 75 -6.86 2.32 1.85
CA GLY A 75 -7.61 1.82 0.70
C GLY A 75 -7.24 0.39 0.34
N THR A 76 -7.22 0.07 -0.96
CA THR A 76 -6.97 -1.29 -1.45
C THR A 76 -5.61 -1.81 -0.95
N PRO A 77 -5.51 -3.02 -0.38
CA PRO A 77 -4.27 -3.47 0.25
C PRO A 77 -3.13 -3.57 -0.78
N THR A 78 -1.97 -2.99 -0.49
CA THR A 78 -0.68 -3.36 -1.09
C THR A 78 -0.02 -4.44 -0.25
N ASP A 79 0.93 -5.15 -0.87
CA ASP A 79 1.71 -6.24 -0.28
C ASP A 79 2.16 -5.87 1.16
N THR A 80 1.82 -6.71 2.14
CA THR A 80 1.86 -6.32 3.56
C THR A 80 3.26 -6.31 4.15
N ASP A 81 4.26 -6.75 3.40
CA ASP A 81 5.53 -7.15 3.95
C ASP A 81 6.69 -6.23 3.55
N THR A 82 6.38 -4.97 3.19
CA THR A 82 7.38 -3.96 2.82
C THR A 82 7.51 -2.85 3.86
N SER A 83 8.69 -2.25 3.96
CA SER A 83 9.03 -1.19 4.93
C SER A 83 9.94 -0.12 4.34
N CYS A 84 10.13 0.98 5.07
CA CYS A 84 11.06 2.07 4.75
C CYS A 84 10.89 2.63 3.34
N HIS A 85 9.64 2.93 3.04
CA HIS A 85 9.24 3.47 1.76
C HIS A 85 9.63 4.95 1.69
N ALA A 86 10.34 5.31 0.63
CA ALA A 86 10.79 6.66 0.36
C ALA A 86 10.60 7.02 -1.12
N LEU A 87 10.09 8.21 -1.39
CA LEU A 87 9.87 8.78 -2.72
C LEU A 87 10.65 10.08 -2.85
N SER A 88 11.35 10.25 -3.96
CA SER A 88 12.07 11.49 -4.27
C SER A 88 11.84 11.85 -5.73
N PHE A 89 11.54 13.12 -5.99
CA PHE A 89 11.43 13.69 -7.32
C PHE A 89 12.68 14.51 -7.65
N HIS A 90 13.11 14.47 -8.90
CA HIS A 90 14.30 15.15 -9.38
C HIS A 90 13.95 16.15 -10.47
N LYS A 91 14.71 17.25 -10.56
CA LYS A 91 14.48 18.35 -11.50
C LYS A 91 14.46 17.92 -12.98
N GLU A 92 15.09 16.79 -13.31
CA GLU A 92 15.15 16.23 -14.66
C GLU A 92 13.90 15.44 -15.06
N GLN A 93 12.77 15.62 -14.34
CA GLN A 93 11.53 14.86 -14.54
C GLN A 93 11.73 13.35 -14.31
N THR A 94 12.64 13.00 -13.42
CA THR A 94 12.89 11.62 -12.98
C THR A 94 12.53 11.46 -11.52
N TYR A 95 12.16 10.24 -11.12
CA TYR A 95 11.89 9.93 -9.72
C TYR A 95 12.75 8.77 -9.24
N THR A 96 12.89 8.66 -7.93
CA THR A 96 13.42 7.49 -7.26
C THR A 96 12.45 7.08 -6.18
N TYR A 97 12.09 5.81 -6.16
CA TYR A 97 11.33 5.20 -5.09
C TYR A 97 12.11 4.04 -4.51
N SER A 98 12.23 3.99 -3.19
CA SER A 98 12.90 2.89 -2.51
C SER A 98 12.06 2.33 -1.39
N TYR A 99 12.25 1.04 -1.11
CA TYR A 99 11.62 0.32 -0.02
C TYR A 99 12.45 -0.90 0.34
N ARG A 100 12.20 -1.53 1.48
CA ARG A 100 12.72 -2.85 1.83
C ARG A 100 11.63 -3.89 1.65
N ASP A 101 11.97 -4.98 0.98
CA ASP A 101 11.06 -6.11 0.83
C ASP A 101 10.96 -6.94 2.12
N ARG A 102 10.13 -7.99 2.11
CA ARG A 102 9.94 -8.91 3.26
C ARG A 102 11.21 -9.59 3.77
N ARG A 103 12.27 -9.62 2.95
CA ARG A 103 13.59 -10.18 3.31
C ARG A 103 14.53 -9.10 3.85
N GLY A 104 14.06 -7.86 3.97
CA GLY A 104 14.85 -6.70 4.36
C GLY A 104 15.74 -6.15 3.25
N VAL A 105 15.65 -6.67 2.02
CA VAL A 105 16.51 -6.24 0.91
C VAL A 105 16.00 -4.91 0.36
N LYS A 106 16.89 -3.91 0.28
CA LYS A 106 16.55 -2.62 -0.31
C LYS A 106 16.31 -2.77 -1.82
N LYS A 107 15.15 -2.34 -2.26
CA LYS A 107 14.75 -2.19 -3.66
C LYS A 107 14.74 -0.70 -4.01
N ILE A 108 15.22 -0.40 -5.20
CA ILE A 108 15.23 0.96 -5.75
C ILE A 108 14.62 0.88 -7.13
N LEU A 109 13.69 1.78 -7.37
CA LEU A 109 12.93 1.93 -8.59
C LEU A 109 13.13 3.35 -9.08
N SER A 110 13.30 3.52 -10.38
CA SER A 110 13.48 4.83 -10.98
C SER A 110 12.77 4.86 -12.32
N GLY A 111 12.28 6.04 -12.69
CA GLY A 111 11.61 6.25 -13.97
C GLY A 111 11.40 7.73 -14.20
N THR A 112 10.44 8.05 -15.05
CA THR A 112 10.08 9.43 -15.40
C THR A 112 8.73 9.82 -14.79
N TYR A 113 8.51 11.10 -14.62
CA TYR A 113 7.20 11.62 -14.22
C TYR A 113 6.83 12.87 -15.03
N VAL A 114 5.53 13.13 -15.13
CA VAL A 114 4.96 14.35 -15.73
C VAL A 114 4.11 15.06 -14.69
N VAL A 115 4.15 16.39 -14.69
CA VAL A 115 3.43 17.23 -13.74
C VAL A 115 2.36 18.01 -14.48
N ASN A 116 1.11 17.81 -14.07
CA ASN A 116 0.02 18.71 -14.41
C ASN A 116 -0.17 19.65 -13.24
N PHE A 117 0.18 20.92 -13.41
CA PHE A 117 0.02 21.90 -12.34
C PHE A 117 -1.46 22.19 -12.05
N PRO A 118 -1.81 22.51 -10.79
CA PRO A 118 -3.17 22.91 -10.43
C PRO A 118 -3.60 24.15 -11.21
N THR A 119 -4.89 24.20 -11.53
CA THR A 119 -5.57 25.33 -12.18
C THR A 119 -6.82 25.68 -11.38
N GLN A 120 -7.59 26.69 -11.81
CA GLN A 120 -8.86 27.02 -11.15
C GLN A 120 -9.86 25.85 -11.10
N THR A 121 -9.72 24.87 -12.00
CA THR A 121 -10.64 23.74 -12.14
C THR A 121 -9.99 22.38 -11.91
N SER A 122 -8.69 22.34 -11.60
CA SER A 122 -7.91 21.10 -11.45
C SER A 122 -6.98 21.18 -10.26
N THR A 123 -6.92 20.12 -9.47
CA THR A 123 -6.00 19.98 -8.33
C THR A 123 -4.55 19.70 -8.75
N GLY A 124 -4.32 19.50 -10.04
CA GLY A 124 -3.06 19.00 -10.55
C GLY A 124 -2.86 17.51 -10.29
N SER A 125 -1.80 16.96 -10.87
CA SER A 125 -1.43 15.55 -10.75
C SER A 125 0.03 15.30 -11.11
N ILE A 126 0.65 14.33 -10.46
CA ILE A 126 1.94 13.77 -10.85
C ILE A 126 1.68 12.42 -11.50
N ILE A 127 2.03 12.28 -12.77
CA ILE A 127 1.89 11.04 -13.53
C ILE A 127 3.25 10.36 -13.54
N ILE A 128 3.36 9.22 -12.87
CA ILE A 128 4.58 8.42 -12.77
C ILE A 128 4.53 7.32 -13.84
N ASN A 129 5.53 7.30 -14.71
CA ASN A 129 5.67 6.28 -15.76
C ASN A 129 6.57 5.14 -15.27
N ASP A 130 6.38 3.96 -15.86
CA ASP A 130 7.21 2.76 -15.64
C ASP A 130 7.32 2.34 -14.16
N PHE A 131 6.32 2.68 -13.35
CA PHE A 131 6.30 2.35 -11.92
C PHE A 131 5.75 0.93 -11.72
N PRO A 132 6.39 0.05 -10.93
CA PRO A 132 5.83 -1.25 -10.64
C PRO A 132 4.54 -1.11 -9.83
N HIS A 133 3.51 -1.73 -10.39
CA HIS A 133 2.09 -1.55 -10.10
C HIS A 133 1.69 -1.76 -8.62
N ASP A 134 2.37 -2.66 -7.92
CA ASP A 134 1.99 -3.09 -6.56
C ASP A 134 2.44 -2.15 -5.43
N VAL A 135 3.16 -1.07 -5.77
CA VAL A 135 3.91 -0.32 -4.76
C VAL A 135 3.28 1.06 -4.44
N LEU A 136 2.86 1.82 -5.45
CA LEU A 136 2.16 3.11 -5.33
C LEU A 136 0.97 3.24 -6.32
N GLY A 137 0.80 2.27 -7.22
CA GLY A 137 -0.36 2.18 -8.11
C GLY A 137 -1.52 1.48 -7.44
N VAL A 138 -2.69 1.47 -8.06
CA VAL A 138 -3.81 0.57 -7.68
C VAL A 138 -4.12 -0.45 -8.78
N ASP A 139 -3.43 -0.34 -9.92
CA ASP A 139 -3.71 -1.12 -11.13
C ASP A 139 -2.44 -1.75 -11.70
N ASP A 140 -2.62 -2.90 -12.34
CA ASP A 140 -1.60 -3.78 -12.93
C ASP A 140 -1.08 -3.27 -14.29
N SER A 141 -1.60 -2.14 -14.79
CA SER A 141 -1.23 -1.60 -16.09
C SER A 141 -1.29 -0.07 -16.14
N GLY A 142 -0.36 0.54 -16.89
CA GLY A 142 -0.35 1.97 -17.16
C GLY A 142 0.34 2.85 -16.10
N PRO A 143 0.38 4.18 -16.33
CA PRO A 143 1.06 5.10 -15.44
C PRO A 143 0.28 5.30 -14.12
N VAL A 144 1.02 5.49 -13.03
CA VAL A 144 0.44 5.81 -11.71
C VAL A 144 0.18 7.30 -11.63
N THR A 145 -1.07 7.69 -11.45
CA THR A 145 -1.43 9.11 -11.27
C THR A 145 -1.60 9.43 -9.80
N LEU A 146 -0.72 10.26 -9.25
CA LEU A 146 -0.79 10.77 -7.88
C LEU A 146 -1.41 12.17 -7.88
N GLN A 147 -2.55 12.31 -7.23
CA GLN A 147 -3.22 13.60 -7.04
C GLN A 147 -3.00 14.09 -5.61
N PRO A 148 -2.58 15.33 -5.41
CA PRO A 148 -2.48 15.89 -4.08
C PRO A 148 -3.86 16.20 -3.51
N VAL A 149 -4.12 15.77 -2.28
CA VAL A 149 -5.41 16.01 -1.61
C VAL A 149 -5.27 16.89 -0.38
N ALA A 150 -4.18 16.75 0.38
CA ALA A 150 -3.89 17.59 1.53
C ALA A 150 -2.39 17.87 1.64
N TYR A 151 -2.08 19.03 2.19
CA TYR A 151 -0.71 19.48 2.42
C TYR A 151 -0.66 20.32 3.69
N SER A 152 0.34 20.05 4.52
CA SER A 152 0.73 20.82 5.69
C SER A 152 2.26 20.86 5.74
N ASN A 153 2.84 21.68 6.61
CA ASN A 153 4.29 21.78 6.72
C ASN A 153 4.89 20.41 7.06
N GLY A 154 5.55 19.80 6.08
CA GLY A 154 6.17 18.48 6.17
C GLY A 154 5.24 17.28 6.13
N ILE A 155 3.97 17.47 5.78
CA ILE A 155 3.01 16.37 5.57
C ILE A 155 2.35 16.55 4.20
N THR A 156 2.52 15.56 3.33
CA THR A 156 1.82 15.50 2.06
C THR A 156 0.90 14.29 2.01
N MET A 157 -0.35 14.49 1.62
CA MET A 157 -1.26 13.40 1.30
C MET A 157 -1.51 13.36 -0.20
N LEU A 158 -1.23 12.22 -0.80
CA LEU A 158 -1.46 11.92 -2.21
C LEU A 158 -2.53 10.83 -2.31
N VAL A 159 -3.31 10.84 -3.39
CA VAL A 159 -4.23 9.77 -3.76
C VAL A 159 -3.90 9.26 -5.14
N SER A 160 -3.90 7.94 -5.30
CA SER A 160 -3.91 7.27 -6.59
C SER A 160 -5.30 6.67 -6.81
N CYS A 161 -5.88 6.88 -7.98
CA CYS A 161 -7.17 6.31 -8.32
C CYS A 161 -7.19 5.84 -9.78
N THR A 162 -7.57 4.58 -9.97
CA THR A 162 -7.75 3.98 -11.30
C THR A 162 -9.22 3.63 -11.49
N SER A 163 -9.80 4.10 -12.60
CA SER A 163 -11.16 3.71 -13.01
C SER A 163 -11.13 2.49 -13.93
N TYR A 164 -11.97 1.53 -13.62
CA TYR A 164 -12.35 0.37 -14.42
C TYR A 164 -13.78 0.57 -14.93
N TYR A 165 -14.16 -0.09 -16.02
CA TYR A 165 -15.45 0.09 -16.73
C TYR A 165 -16.67 0.52 -15.86
N PHE A 166 -16.91 -0.15 -14.73
CA PHE A 166 -18.02 0.16 -13.80
C PHE A 166 -17.58 0.29 -12.34
N SER A 167 -16.29 0.36 -12.08
CA SER A 167 -15.73 0.40 -10.73
C SER A 167 -14.45 1.23 -10.70
N TYR A 168 -13.95 1.57 -9.53
CA TYR A 168 -12.63 2.18 -9.40
C TYR A 168 -11.91 1.59 -8.20
N SER A 169 -10.60 1.75 -8.18
CA SER A 169 -9.78 1.43 -7.03
C SER A 169 -8.96 2.64 -6.66
N ARG A 170 -8.88 2.95 -5.36
CA ARG A 170 -8.16 4.11 -4.86
C ARG A 170 -7.26 3.75 -3.68
N ARG A 171 -6.13 4.44 -3.60
CA ARG A 171 -5.18 4.35 -2.49
C ARG A 171 -4.75 5.74 -2.07
N PHE A 172 -4.77 6.01 -0.77
CA PHE A 172 -4.23 7.22 -0.19
C PHE A 172 -2.87 6.93 0.42
N PHE A 173 -1.97 7.90 0.30
CA PHE A 173 -0.60 7.83 0.78
C PHE A 173 -0.31 9.09 1.57
N VAL A 174 0.24 8.93 2.77
CA VAL A 174 0.75 10.05 3.57
C VAL A 174 2.26 9.95 3.63
N PHE A 175 2.90 11.00 3.13
CA PHE A 175 4.33 11.19 3.13
C PHE A 175 4.72 12.27 4.15
N LEU A 176 5.80 12.01 4.88
CA LEU A 176 6.49 13.01 5.69
C LEU A 176 7.80 13.38 5.02
N ASP A 177 8.19 14.65 5.08
CA ASP A 177 9.53 15.03 4.63
C ASP A 177 10.60 14.69 5.67
N ASP A 178 11.87 14.78 5.27
CA ASP A 178 13.02 14.52 6.13
C ASP A 178 13.06 15.49 7.34
N GLU A 179 12.56 16.72 7.15
CA GLU A 179 12.50 17.78 8.16
C GLU A 179 11.35 17.59 9.17
N ALA A 180 10.24 16.96 8.77
CA ALA A 180 9.18 16.52 9.66
C ALA A 180 9.72 15.40 10.54
N ASN A 181 10.08 15.77 11.76
CA ASN A 181 10.63 14.87 12.74
C ASN A 181 9.69 13.66 12.94
N LEU A 182 10.05 12.51 12.37
CA LEU A 182 9.26 11.26 12.38
C LEU A 182 8.84 10.86 13.80
N ASN A 183 9.60 11.27 14.81
CA ASN A 183 9.33 11.02 16.22
C ASN A 183 8.14 11.82 16.80
N TRP A 184 7.67 12.86 16.11
CA TRP A 184 6.69 13.82 16.64
C TRP A 184 5.31 13.72 15.98
N VAL A 185 5.23 13.06 14.81
CA VAL A 185 3.96 12.94 14.09
C VAL A 185 3.40 11.56 14.35
N ASN A 186 2.44 11.47 15.28
CA ASN A 186 1.67 10.26 15.51
C ASN A 186 0.77 9.99 14.29
N PRO A 187 1.00 8.92 13.51
CA PRO A 187 0.24 8.68 12.29
C PRO A 187 -1.27 8.47 12.55
N ARG A 188 -1.66 8.07 13.77
CA ARG A 188 -3.08 8.00 14.16
C ARG A 188 -3.73 9.37 14.23
N ASP A 189 -3.00 10.38 14.70
CA ASP A 189 -3.51 11.75 14.79
C ASP A 189 -3.68 12.33 13.37
N ILE A 190 -2.76 12.00 12.45
CA ILE A 190 -2.93 12.32 11.02
C ILE A 190 -4.18 11.64 10.48
N ALA A 191 -4.37 10.33 10.69
CA ALA A 191 -5.54 9.61 10.21
C ALA A 191 -6.86 10.20 10.76
N MET A 192 -6.89 10.56 12.05
CA MET A 192 -8.05 11.21 12.67
C MET A 192 -8.33 12.58 12.06
N ASP A 193 -7.30 13.40 11.85
CA ASP A 193 -7.48 14.72 11.24
C ASP A 193 -7.94 14.62 9.78
N LEU A 194 -7.37 13.69 9.01
CA LEU A 194 -7.79 13.43 7.63
C LEU A 194 -9.25 12.96 7.54
N ARG A 195 -9.71 12.12 8.48
CA ARG A 195 -11.13 11.72 8.57
C ARG A 195 -12.03 12.88 8.98
N LYS A 196 -11.62 13.65 10.00
CA LYS A 196 -12.35 14.83 10.46
C LYS A 196 -12.56 15.85 9.34
N ASN A 197 -11.56 16.04 8.49
CA ASN A 197 -11.61 16.93 7.34
C ASN A 197 -12.19 16.27 6.06
N LYS A 198 -12.71 15.03 6.16
CA LYS A 198 -13.34 14.26 5.07
C LYS A 198 -12.42 13.97 3.88
N TYR A 199 -11.10 14.00 4.07
CA TYR A 199 -10.12 13.58 3.07
C TYR A 199 -9.99 12.05 3.00
N LEU A 200 -10.11 11.38 4.15
CA LEU A 200 -10.10 9.92 4.25
C LEU A 200 -11.50 9.42 4.66
N PRO A 201 -12.13 8.51 3.91
CA PRO A 201 -13.42 7.92 4.31
C PRO A 201 -13.33 7.20 5.67
N GLU A 202 -14.39 7.25 6.48
CA GLU A 202 -14.39 6.69 7.84
C GLU A 202 -14.25 5.17 7.84
N GLU A 203 -14.90 4.53 6.87
CA GLU A 203 -14.91 3.10 6.61
C GLU A 203 -13.59 2.57 6.02
N MET A 204 -12.71 3.46 5.55
CA MET A 204 -11.48 3.06 4.90
C MET A 204 -10.43 2.65 5.94
N ASN A 205 -9.98 1.40 5.82
CA ASN A 205 -8.86 0.90 6.59
C ASN A 205 -7.56 1.56 6.14
N TYR A 206 -6.71 1.88 7.11
CA TYR A 206 -5.36 2.37 6.88
C TYR A 206 -4.34 1.47 7.58
N LYS A 207 -3.14 1.48 7.05
CA LYS A 207 -1.98 0.77 7.58
C LYS A 207 -0.85 1.77 7.79
N LEU A 208 -0.16 1.62 8.92
CA LEU A 208 1.08 2.33 9.17
C LEU A 208 2.24 1.58 8.53
N VAL A 209 3.10 2.33 7.86
CA VAL A 209 4.29 1.79 7.21
C VAL A 209 5.44 1.86 8.20
N ASP A 210 6.13 0.73 8.40
CA ASP A 210 7.31 0.67 9.27
C ASP A 210 8.46 1.48 8.66
N GLN A 211 8.93 2.49 9.38
CA GLN A 211 10.04 3.37 9.00
C GLN A 211 11.28 3.17 9.90
N SER A 212 11.31 2.09 10.70
CA SER A 212 12.36 1.84 11.70
C SER A 212 13.76 1.71 11.11
N CYS A 213 13.91 1.29 9.85
CA CYS A 213 15.24 1.12 9.26
C CYS A 213 15.92 2.45 8.85
N ASP A 214 15.17 3.55 8.76
CA ASP A 214 15.73 4.86 8.44
C ASP A 214 16.03 5.70 9.71
N VAL A 215 15.46 5.32 10.87
CA VAL A 215 15.74 5.95 12.18
C VAL A 215 17.22 5.81 12.57
N CYS A 216 17.88 4.71 12.17
CA CYS A 216 19.29 4.48 12.47
C CYS A 216 20.24 5.45 11.75
N LYS A 217 19.92 5.95 10.55
CA LYS A 217 20.78 6.91 9.84
C LYS A 217 20.83 8.25 10.56
N ARG A 218 19.70 8.70 11.10
CA ARG A 218 19.57 10.06 11.66
C ARG A 218 20.12 10.21 13.07
N THR A 219 20.14 9.13 13.85
CA THR A 219 20.50 9.22 15.28
C THR A 219 21.99 8.98 15.56
N THR A 220 22.69 8.22 14.72
CA THR A 220 24.08 7.79 14.98
C THR A 220 25.05 7.97 13.83
N GLY A 221 24.60 8.42 12.65
CA GLY A 221 25.48 8.64 11.48
C GLY A 221 26.14 7.37 10.92
N SER A 222 25.76 6.19 11.41
CA SER A 222 26.29 4.91 10.97
C SER A 222 25.19 3.86 11.07
N CYS A 223 24.65 3.46 9.92
CA CYS A 223 24.02 2.16 9.80
C CYS A 223 25.14 1.19 9.48
N VAL A 224 25.47 0.32 10.43
CA VAL A 224 26.17 -0.92 10.10
C VAL A 224 25.29 -1.63 9.07
N ASP A 225 25.88 -1.94 7.92
CA ASP A 225 25.20 -2.58 6.81
C ASP A 225 24.59 -3.91 7.29
N ASP A 226 23.26 -4.04 7.24
CA ASP A 226 22.52 -5.22 7.70
C ASP A 226 22.89 -6.51 6.93
N SER A 227 23.68 -6.38 5.86
CA SER A 227 24.34 -7.50 5.18
C SER A 227 25.29 -8.29 6.09
N ILE A 228 25.70 -7.74 7.24
CA ILE A 228 26.56 -8.39 8.24
C ILE A 228 25.75 -9.02 9.39
N VAL A 229 24.44 -8.73 9.52
CA VAL A 229 23.62 -9.18 10.67
C VAL A 229 22.45 -10.06 10.23
N GLN A 230 22.76 -11.31 9.85
CA GLN A 230 21.89 -12.45 10.16
C GLN A 230 22.74 -13.65 10.62
N PRO A 231 22.36 -14.43 11.66
CA PRO A 231 21.11 -14.40 12.43
C PRO A 231 21.32 -14.25 13.97
N ILE A 232 20.83 -13.17 14.56
CA ILE A 232 20.42 -13.14 15.99
C ILE A 232 18.89 -13.26 16.09
N ARG A 233 18.27 -14.04 15.19
CA ARG A 233 16.87 -14.47 15.32
C ARG A 233 16.71 -15.80 16.07
N SER A 234 17.80 -16.47 16.44
CA SER A 234 17.77 -17.70 17.23
C SER A 234 17.81 -17.48 18.75
N LEU A 235 18.07 -16.28 19.25
CA LEU A 235 18.20 -16.03 20.70
C LEU A 235 16.92 -15.53 21.39
N PHE A 236 15.92 -15.06 20.65
CA PHE A 236 14.68 -14.54 21.23
C PHE A 236 13.48 -15.51 21.20
N ASN A 237 13.62 -16.70 20.61
CA ASN A 237 12.61 -17.76 20.67
C ASN A 237 12.85 -18.78 21.81
N SER A 238 13.74 -18.49 22.76
CA SER A 238 14.15 -19.44 23.83
C SER A 238 13.75 -19.00 25.24
N ILE A 239 12.99 -17.91 25.42
CA ILE A 239 12.60 -17.44 26.77
C ILE A 239 11.17 -17.87 27.15
N ASP A 240 10.39 -18.43 26.21
CA ASP A 240 9.08 -19.02 26.50
C ASP A 240 9.05 -20.51 26.12
N ASN A 241 9.84 -21.32 26.84
CA ASN A 241 9.60 -22.75 27.09
C ASN A 241 10.41 -23.25 28.30
#